data_AF-A0A3B4HCZ1-F1
#
_entry.id   AF-A0A3B4HCZ1-F1
#
_cell.length_a   1.000
_cell.length_b   1.000
_cell.length_c   1.000
_cell.angle_alpha   90.00
_cell.angle_beta   90.00
_cell.angle_gamma   90.00
#
_symmetry.space_group_name_H-M   'P 1'
#
loop_
_entity.id
_entity.type
_entity.pdbx_description
1 polymer ?
#
loop_
_entity_poly.entity_id
_entity_poly.type
_entity_poly.pdbx_seq_one_letter_code
_entity_poly.pdbx_strand_id
1 'polypeptide(L)'
;MKDGLLKSGTTLELLEAQAASGFIVDPVNNLYLTVSEAYNRRLFGPEFKDNLLAAERAVTGYRLPGTDKTISLFQAIEKGLVEKGHGIRLLEAQIASGGIIDPEHSHRIDVNVAYKRGYLDDGMIKILSDQNADTKGFFDPNTEENLTYTELKNRCIPDKKTGLMLLPIIDKKSQESTQKNTLRKRRVLIVDPDTNKEMTVREAYDKGLIDYETFLELSDQECEWEEVTITAPDGSVKFLINDKKTGRQYDITELLEKRLIDESVVAQYRARAITINEFADIITRKTKHSSSFGQPAALGTSSVKSSSSTTSRTPLGISSVTSSSTTTKTSSSSNLRTSEEPIGAIFDTDNVEKISVTEALNRDLVDSITTQRLLEAQACTGGIVDPASGRRVSIQEACRMGIITEDMATKLKAAQKAYIGFEDVKMKRKMSVPEAVKEMWLPYEAGQRFMEFQVVTGGLYDPEMGGRRTIEDALKMGWLDGRAGQKLQDTKYHTKNLTCPKSKLKISYKEALDNCLTEESTGVKMLQASSVSSRGISSPYNVASAPGSTTGSRSGSRRSSRRNSLDLGSPISSSVSRYSISSFNSFQTKS
;
A
#
# COMPACT_ATOMS: atom_id res chain seq x y z
N MET A 1 -13.25 14.90 2.76
CA MET A 1 -13.47 13.59 2.11
C MET A 1 -13.77 13.71 0.62
N LYS A 2 -14.80 14.47 0.20
CA LYS A 2 -15.18 14.59 -1.22
C LYS A 2 -14.03 15.02 -2.13
N ASP A 3 -13.13 15.85 -1.62
CA ASP A 3 -11.95 16.33 -2.34
C ASP A 3 -10.74 15.36 -2.28
N GLY A 4 -10.91 14.18 -1.67
CA GLY A 4 -9.85 13.17 -1.53
C GLY A 4 -8.80 13.47 -0.45
N LEU A 5 -8.97 14.56 0.32
CA LEU A 5 -8.01 15.01 1.34
C LEU A 5 -7.94 14.11 2.59
N LEU A 6 -9.01 13.37 2.88
CA LEU A 6 -9.10 12.47 4.03
C LEU A 6 -9.69 11.14 3.60
N LYS A 7 -9.10 10.05 4.10
CA LYS A 7 -9.63 8.69 3.92
C LYS A 7 -10.95 8.54 4.70
N SER A 8 -11.82 7.65 4.21
CA SER A 8 -13.15 7.43 4.82
C SER A 8 -13.05 6.96 6.28
N GLY A 9 -12.13 6.03 6.58
CA GLY A 9 -11.91 5.53 7.95
C GLY A 9 -11.50 6.64 8.92
N THR A 10 -10.45 7.40 8.58
CA THR A 10 -9.98 8.54 9.38
C THR A 10 -11.09 9.59 9.58
N THR A 11 -11.94 9.80 8.58
CA THR A 11 -13.06 10.75 8.70
C THR A 11 -14.11 10.26 9.69
N LEU A 12 -14.48 8.97 9.64
CA LEU A 12 -15.39 8.38 10.62
C LEU A 12 -14.83 8.51 12.03
N GLU A 13 -13.56 8.20 12.23
CA GLU A 13 -12.93 8.25 13.56
C GLU A 13 -13.00 9.65 14.18
N LEU A 14 -12.72 10.69 13.39
CA LEU A 14 -12.79 12.08 13.84
C LEU A 14 -14.23 12.54 14.10
N LEU A 15 -15.19 12.13 13.27
CA LEU A 15 -16.60 12.45 13.47
C LEU A 15 -17.17 11.74 14.70
N GLU A 16 -16.78 10.50 14.96
CA GLU A 16 -17.16 9.77 16.18
C GLU A 16 -16.59 10.43 17.44
N ALA A 17 -15.34 10.93 17.38
CA ALA A 17 -14.78 11.70 18.48
C ALA A 17 -15.56 12.99 18.74
N GLN A 18 -16.04 13.68 17.70
CA GLN A 18 -16.92 14.84 17.85
C GLN A 18 -18.26 14.45 18.48
N ALA A 19 -18.94 13.45 17.92
CA ALA A 19 -20.23 12.97 18.44
C ALA A 19 -20.13 12.50 19.90
N ALA A 20 -19.05 11.80 20.27
CA ALA A 20 -18.84 11.29 21.61
C ALA A 20 -18.34 12.34 22.61
N SER A 21 -17.83 13.48 22.14
CA SER A 21 -17.39 14.60 22.99
C SER A 21 -18.43 15.70 23.14
N GLY A 22 -19.58 15.58 22.48
CA GLY A 22 -20.75 16.41 22.71
C GLY A 22 -21.60 16.60 21.45
N PHE A 23 -20.98 17.09 20.38
CA PHE A 23 -21.69 17.59 19.20
C PHE A 23 -20.87 17.40 17.92
N ILE A 24 -21.58 17.26 16.79
CA ILE A 24 -20.98 17.43 15.47
C ILE A 24 -20.82 18.93 15.20
N VAL A 25 -19.63 19.34 14.78
CA VAL A 25 -19.31 20.74 14.51
C VAL A 25 -19.57 21.06 13.05
N ASP A 26 -20.33 22.12 12.80
CA ASP A 26 -20.39 22.80 11.51
C ASP A 26 -19.36 23.93 11.50
N PRO A 27 -18.16 23.74 10.91
CA PRO A 27 -17.10 24.74 10.98
C PRO A 27 -17.39 25.99 10.14
N VAL A 28 -18.32 25.93 9.18
CA VAL A 28 -18.64 27.06 8.30
C VAL A 28 -19.61 28.02 8.99
N ASN A 29 -20.64 27.47 9.63
CA ASN A 29 -21.65 28.25 10.35
C ASN A 29 -21.34 28.42 11.85
N ASN A 30 -20.25 27.81 12.32
CA ASN A 30 -19.85 27.77 13.73
C ASN A 30 -20.97 27.27 14.66
N LEU A 31 -21.61 26.16 14.28
CA LEU A 31 -22.72 25.55 15.03
C LEU A 31 -22.30 24.21 15.64
N TYR A 32 -22.86 23.91 16.79
CA TYR A 32 -22.77 22.61 17.46
C TYR A 32 -24.13 21.91 17.32
N LEU A 33 -24.13 20.75 16.71
CA LEU A 33 -25.34 20.06 16.29
C LEU A 33 -25.37 18.65 16.83
N THR A 34 -26.57 18.16 17.13
CA THR A 34 -26.79 16.72 17.33
C THR A 34 -26.51 15.95 16.04
N VAL A 35 -26.25 14.65 16.12
CA VAL A 35 -25.99 13.81 14.94
C VAL A 35 -27.16 13.87 13.96
N SER A 36 -28.39 13.88 14.46
CA SER A 36 -29.60 13.96 13.63
C SER A 36 -29.71 15.30 12.88
N GLU A 37 -29.39 16.42 13.54
CA GLU A 37 -29.41 17.74 12.91
C GLU A 37 -28.29 17.90 11.88
N ALA A 38 -27.09 17.42 12.20
CA ALA A 38 -25.96 17.42 11.30
C ALA A 38 -26.21 16.57 10.04
N TYR A 39 -26.90 15.44 10.19
CA TYR A 39 -27.37 14.61 9.07
C TYR A 39 -28.37 15.36 8.18
N ASN A 40 -29.38 16.01 8.79
CA ASN A 40 -30.38 16.78 8.04
C ASN A 40 -29.76 17.97 7.27
N ARG A 41 -28.69 18.55 7.82
CA ARG A 41 -27.88 19.59 7.18
C ARG A 41 -26.83 19.07 6.20
N ARG A 42 -26.74 17.75 6.00
CA ARG A 42 -25.82 17.08 5.07
C ARG A 42 -24.33 17.35 5.37
N LEU A 43 -23.98 17.50 6.64
CA LEU A 43 -22.58 17.63 7.07
C LEU A 43 -21.78 16.33 6.86
N PHE A 44 -22.47 15.20 6.89
CA PHE A 44 -21.92 13.88 6.59
C PHE A 44 -22.95 13.03 5.81
N GLY A 45 -22.48 11.98 5.12
CA GLY A 45 -23.32 11.10 4.31
C GLY A 45 -24.04 10.00 5.11
N PRO A 46 -25.04 9.34 4.53
CA PRO A 46 -25.81 8.26 5.19
C PRO A 46 -24.92 7.13 5.71
N GLU A 47 -23.77 6.89 5.08
CA GLU A 47 -22.79 5.88 5.47
C GLU A 47 -22.22 6.07 6.89
N PHE A 48 -22.29 7.28 7.46
CA PHE A 48 -21.81 7.56 8.82
C PHE A 48 -22.94 7.63 9.86
N LYS A 49 -24.20 7.71 9.44
CA LYS A 49 -25.32 8.07 10.33
C LYS A 49 -25.44 7.13 11.53
N ASP A 50 -25.50 5.84 11.29
CA ASP A 50 -25.74 4.86 12.35
C ASP A 50 -24.54 4.74 13.31
N ASN A 51 -23.32 4.86 12.77
CA ASN A 51 -22.10 4.87 13.57
C ASN A 51 -22.02 6.12 14.46
N LEU A 52 -22.37 7.29 13.93
CA LEU A 52 -22.38 8.53 14.71
C LEU A 52 -23.48 8.55 15.75
N LEU A 53 -24.67 8.01 15.45
CA LEU A 53 -25.72 7.81 16.47
C LEU A 53 -25.27 6.84 17.57
N ALA A 54 -24.47 5.83 17.22
CA ALA A 54 -23.88 4.94 18.20
C ALA A 54 -22.85 5.67 19.08
N ALA A 55 -22.00 6.52 18.50
CA ALA A 55 -21.02 7.32 19.24
C ALA A 55 -21.66 8.40 20.11
N GLU A 56 -22.76 9.03 19.67
CA GLU A 56 -23.53 10.04 20.43
C GLU A 56 -24.11 9.46 21.74
N ARG A 57 -24.25 8.13 21.85
CA ARG A 57 -24.58 7.45 23.12
C ARG A 57 -23.50 7.59 24.19
N ALA A 58 -22.27 7.93 23.83
CA ALA A 58 -21.26 8.32 24.82
C ALA A 58 -21.62 9.63 25.55
N VAL A 59 -22.51 10.45 24.98
CA VAL A 59 -23.02 11.70 25.55
C VAL A 59 -24.41 11.50 26.15
N THR A 60 -25.32 10.90 25.39
CA THR A 60 -26.73 10.70 25.80
C THR A 60 -26.92 9.50 26.73
N GLY A 61 -25.91 8.63 26.82
CA GLY A 61 -25.85 7.45 27.67
C GLY A 61 -26.38 6.18 27.01
N TYR A 62 -25.99 5.04 27.60
CA TYR A 62 -26.36 3.70 27.13
C TYR A 62 -27.51 3.16 27.96
N ARG A 63 -28.61 2.74 27.32
CA ARG A 63 -29.72 2.10 28.03
C ARG A 63 -29.39 0.63 28.27
N LEU A 64 -29.46 0.20 29.53
CA LEU A 64 -29.23 -1.19 29.88
C LEU A 64 -30.43 -2.06 29.47
N PRO A 65 -30.24 -3.15 28.70
CA PRO A 65 -31.34 -3.98 28.24
C PRO A 65 -32.23 -4.48 29.39
N GLY A 66 -33.55 -4.26 29.26
CA GLY A 66 -34.52 -4.66 30.27
C GLY A 66 -34.69 -3.68 31.43
N THR A 67 -34.08 -2.50 31.38
CA THR A 67 -34.28 -1.43 32.37
C THR A 67 -34.35 -0.06 31.70
N ASP A 68 -34.94 0.93 32.37
CA ASP A 68 -34.87 2.35 31.96
C ASP A 68 -33.60 3.05 32.47
N LYS A 69 -32.65 2.29 33.02
CA LYS A 69 -31.42 2.84 33.56
C LYS A 69 -30.45 3.19 32.42
N THR A 70 -29.97 4.43 32.45
CA THR A 70 -28.92 4.93 31.56
C THR A 70 -27.58 4.81 32.27
N ILE A 71 -26.55 4.34 31.57
CA ILE A 71 -25.19 4.17 32.10
C ILE A 71 -24.18 4.95 31.26
N SER A 72 -23.05 5.30 31.88
CA SER A 72 -21.96 6.02 31.22
C SER A 72 -21.20 5.15 30.21
N LEU A 73 -20.40 5.79 29.35
CA LEU A 73 -19.55 5.11 28.38
C LEU A 73 -18.63 4.08 29.04
N PHE A 74 -17.97 4.45 30.14
CA PHE A 74 -17.10 3.53 30.89
C PHE A 74 -17.86 2.29 31.40
N GLN A 75 -19.03 2.49 32.01
CA GLN A 75 -19.85 1.39 32.51
C GLN A 75 -20.37 0.50 31.37
N ALA A 76 -20.63 1.07 30.20
CA ALA A 76 -21.02 0.33 29.01
C ALA A 76 -19.86 -0.54 28.48
N ILE A 77 -18.61 -0.06 28.57
CA ILE A 77 -17.41 -0.84 28.24
C ILE A 77 -17.25 -2.02 29.21
N GLU A 78 -17.37 -1.79 30.52
CA GLU A 78 -17.25 -2.85 31.53
C GLU A 78 -18.30 -3.95 31.37
N LYS A 79 -19.51 -3.57 30.91
CA LYS A 79 -20.62 -4.50 30.65
C LYS A 79 -20.58 -5.13 29.26
N GLY A 80 -19.60 -4.79 28.44
CA GLY A 80 -19.45 -5.31 27.07
C GLY A 80 -20.53 -4.83 26.10
N LEU A 81 -21.25 -3.74 26.41
CA LEU A 81 -22.19 -3.09 25.49
C LEU A 81 -21.46 -2.25 24.43
N VAL A 82 -20.23 -1.84 24.73
CA VAL A 82 -19.33 -1.13 23.83
C VAL A 82 -18.03 -1.92 23.74
N GLU A 83 -17.54 -2.11 22.52
CA GLU A 83 -16.25 -2.78 22.27
C GLU A 83 -15.12 -1.99 22.94
N LYS A 84 -14.22 -2.69 23.63
CA LYS A 84 -13.26 -2.06 24.55
C LYS A 84 -12.32 -1.08 23.85
N GLY A 85 -11.77 -1.44 22.69
CA GLY A 85 -10.88 -0.57 21.91
C GLY A 85 -11.60 0.68 21.41
N HIS A 86 -12.76 0.52 20.81
CA HIS A 86 -13.61 1.63 20.39
C HIS A 86 -13.96 2.55 21.57
N GLY A 87 -14.38 1.98 22.71
CA GLY A 87 -14.77 2.73 23.89
C GLY A 87 -13.63 3.52 24.53
N ILE A 88 -12.42 2.94 24.58
CA ILE A 88 -11.20 3.64 25.06
C ILE A 88 -10.93 4.87 24.21
N ARG A 89 -11.01 4.77 22.88
CA ARG A 89 -10.80 5.89 21.95
C ARG A 89 -11.80 7.04 22.18
N LEU A 90 -13.07 6.71 22.45
CA LEU A 90 -14.09 7.72 22.76
C LEU A 90 -13.86 8.38 24.13
N LEU A 91 -13.48 7.59 25.15
CA LEU A 91 -13.12 8.12 26.48
C LEU A 91 -11.92 9.07 26.40
N GLU A 92 -10.91 8.70 25.62
CA GLU A 92 -9.74 9.51 25.37
C GLU A 92 -10.10 10.87 24.75
N ALA A 93 -10.97 10.87 23.73
CA ALA A 93 -11.48 12.10 23.12
C ALA A 93 -12.27 12.96 24.13
N GLN A 94 -13.05 12.36 25.01
CA GLN A 94 -13.72 13.08 26.11
C GLN A 94 -12.70 13.74 27.04
N ILE A 95 -11.73 12.99 27.59
CA ILE A 95 -10.74 13.54 28.52
C ILE A 95 -9.95 14.69 27.88
N ALA A 96 -9.46 14.50 26.65
CA ALA A 96 -8.69 15.51 25.93
C ALA A 96 -9.53 16.73 25.50
N SER A 97 -10.86 16.61 25.46
CA SER A 97 -11.79 17.74 25.26
C SER A 97 -12.26 18.41 26.55
N GLY A 98 -11.75 17.97 27.72
CA GLY A 98 -11.89 18.69 28.99
C GLY A 98 -12.49 17.90 30.15
N GLY A 99 -12.70 16.58 30.04
CA GLY A 99 -13.25 15.76 31.12
C GLY A 99 -14.22 14.68 30.65
N ILE A 100 -14.79 13.91 31.57
CA ILE A 100 -15.73 12.81 31.26
C ILE A 100 -17.16 13.36 31.18
N ILE A 101 -18.00 12.79 30.31
CA ILE A 101 -19.40 13.21 30.20
C ILE A 101 -20.28 12.40 31.14
N ASP A 102 -21.08 13.09 31.94
CA ASP A 102 -22.16 12.51 32.73
C ASP A 102 -23.45 12.49 31.89
N PRO A 103 -23.94 11.30 31.47
CA PRO A 103 -25.15 11.21 30.65
C PRO A 103 -26.44 11.47 31.43
N GLU A 104 -26.47 11.25 32.76
CA GLU A 104 -27.66 11.50 33.58
C GLU A 104 -27.91 12.99 33.75
N HIS A 105 -26.82 13.75 33.96
CA HIS A 105 -26.89 15.18 34.23
C HIS A 105 -26.48 16.05 33.03
N SER A 106 -26.18 15.43 31.87
CA SER A 106 -25.88 16.09 30.59
C SER A 106 -24.81 17.19 30.67
N HIS A 107 -23.79 17.00 31.50
CA HIS A 107 -22.65 17.93 31.58
C HIS A 107 -21.33 17.18 31.74
N ARG A 108 -20.24 17.91 31.48
CA ARG A 108 -18.89 17.40 31.61
C ARG A 108 -18.41 17.54 33.05
N ILE A 109 -17.80 16.49 33.58
CA ILE A 109 -17.26 16.42 34.93
C ILE A 109 -15.76 16.18 34.88
N ASP A 110 -15.06 16.69 35.89
CA ASP A 110 -13.64 16.44 36.09
C ASP A 110 -13.36 14.95 36.33
N VAL A 111 -12.17 14.51 35.95
CA VAL A 111 -11.68 13.14 36.13
C VAL A 111 -11.85 12.67 37.59
N ASN A 112 -11.51 13.51 38.57
CA ASN A 112 -11.66 13.20 40.01
C ASN A 112 -13.11 12.98 40.45
N VAL A 113 -14.07 13.65 39.82
CA VAL A 113 -15.50 13.48 40.10
C VAL A 113 -16.02 12.23 39.40
N ALA A 114 -15.54 11.96 38.18
CA ALA A 114 -15.85 10.75 37.43
C ALA A 114 -15.46 9.48 38.20
N TYR A 115 -14.31 9.49 38.88
CA TYR A 115 -13.91 8.42 39.80
C TYR A 115 -14.93 8.14 40.90
N LYS A 116 -15.37 9.20 41.61
CA LYS A 116 -16.34 9.05 42.72
C LYS A 116 -17.70 8.55 42.25
N ARG A 117 -18.06 8.82 40.98
CA ARG A 117 -19.31 8.37 40.35
C ARG A 117 -19.19 7.02 39.64
N GLY A 118 -18.00 6.41 39.62
CA GLY A 118 -17.76 5.15 38.91
C GLY A 118 -17.92 5.29 37.39
N TYR A 119 -17.59 6.45 36.83
CA TYR A 119 -17.52 6.69 35.39
C TYR A 119 -16.10 6.56 34.84
N LEU A 120 -15.13 6.30 35.71
CA LEU A 120 -13.74 6.01 35.38
C LEU A 120 -13.10 5.32 36.58
N ASP A 121 -12.11 4.45 36.32
CA ASP A 121 -11.34 3.76 37.36
C ASP A 121 -9.83 3.84 37.08
N ASP A 122 -9.02 3.45 38.07
CA ASP A 122 -7.56 3.56 37.98
C ASP A 122 -6.98 2.63 36.91
N GLY A 123 -7.65 1.49 36.69
CA GLY A 123 -7.31 0.56 35.62
C GLY A 123 -7.43 1.22 34.25
N MET A 124 -8.54 1.91 33.98
CA MET A 124 -8.77 2.60 32.71
C MET A 124 -7.85 3.80 32.53
N ILE A 125 -7.57 4.60 33.56
CA ILE A 125 -6.61 5.71 33.46
C ILE A 125 -5.22 5.19 33.12
N LYS A 126 -4.79 4.09 33.74
CA LYS A 126 -3.50 3.49 33.43
C LYS A 126 -3.43 3.07 31.97
N ILE A 127 -4.50 2.44 31.46
CA ILE A 127 -4.61 2.09 30.04
C ILE A 127 -4.50 3.35 29.18
N LEU A 128 -5.29 4.39 29.46
CA LEU A 128 -5.29 5.65 28.71
C LEU A 128 -3.97 6.42 28.77
N SER A 129 -3.17 6.19 29.82
CA SER A 129 -1.85 6.83 30.00
C SER A 129 -0.71 6.02 29.39
N ASP A 130 -0.90 4.73 29.16
CA ASP A 130 0.09 3.86 28.54
C ASP A 130 0.24 4.24 27.06
N GLN A 131 1.45 4.59 26.63
CA GLN A 131 1.77 4.97 25.23
C GLN A 131 1.83 3.77 24.26
N ASN A 132 1.15 2.67 24.59
CA ASN A 132 1.17 1.45 23.81
C ASN A 132 0.28 1.57 22.55
N ALA A 133 0.41 0.64 21.60
CA ALA A 133 -0.36 0.71 20.35
C ALA A 133 -1.89 0.68 20.55
N ASP A 134 -2.37 0.15 21.67
CA ASP A 134 -3.80 -0.04 21.96
C ASP A 134 -4.54 1.27 22.33
N THR A 135 -3.82 2.34 22.65
CA THR A 135 -4.39 3.67 22.96
C THR A 135 -4.26 4.68 21.83
N LYS A 136 -3.50 4.34 20.78
CA LYS A 136 -3.28 5.20 19.61
C LYS A 136 -4.39 4.99 18.57
N GLY A 137 -5.59 5.42 18.93
CA GLY A 137 -6.81 5.18 18.15
C GLY A 137 -7.06 6.15 16.99
N PHE A 138 -6.21 7.16 16.77
CA PHE A 138 -6.39 8.18 15.73
C PHE A 138 -5.24 8.18 14.72
N PHE A 139 -5.55 8.41 13.45
CA PHE A 139 -4.55 8.45 12.38
C PHE A 139 -4.27 9.87 11.90
N ASP A 140 -3.01 10.31 11.88
CA ASP A 140 -2.63 11.59 11.26
C ASP A 140 -2.57 11.46 9.73
N PRO A 141 -3.42 12.18 8.98
CA PRO A 141 -3.42 12.14 7.51
C PRO A 141 -2.15 12.69 6.85
N ASN A 142 -1.35 13.50 7.57
CA ASN A 142 -0.12 14.10 7.05
C ASN A 142 1.09 13.19 7.23
N THR A 143 1.31 12.67 8.44
CA THR A 143 2.49 11.84 8.77
C THR A 143 2.24 10.34 8.63
N GLU A 144 0.98 9.93 8.49
CA GLU A 144 0.54 8.53 8.46
C GLU A 144 0.87 7.74 9.74
N GLU A 145 0.97 8.44 10.87
CA GLU A 145 1.22 7.86 12.18
C GLU A 145 -0.09 7.62 12.94
N ASN A 146 -0.11 6.56 13.76
CA ASN A 146 -1.16 6.38 14.77
C ASN A 146 -0.79 7.18 16.02
N LEU A 147 -1.75 7.94 16.53
CA LEU A 147 -1.63 8.89 17.63
C LEU A 147 -2.78 8.73 18.63
N THR A 148 -2.51 9.22 19.82
CA THR A 148 -3.54 9.60 20.80
C THR A 148 -4.31 10.82 20.32
N TYR A 149 -5.55 11.01 20.78
CA TYR A 149 -6.32 12.22 20.48
C TYR A 149 -5.62 13.48 20.99
N THR A 150 -4.93 13.38 22.12
CA THR A 150 -4.15 14.50 22.68
C THR A 150 -3.00 14.89 21.77
N GLU A 151 -2.23 13.92 21.26
CA GLU A 151 -1.17 14.17 20.28
C GLU A 151 -1.72 14.78 18.99
N LEU A 152 -2.83 14.27 18.46
CA LEU A 152 -3.46 14.82 17.27
C LEU A 152 -3.99 16.25 17.48
N LYS A 153 -4.61 16.51 18.63
CA LYS A 153 -5.09 17.85 19.03
C LYS A 153 -3.92 18.85 19.13
N ASN A 154 -2.75 18.41 19.60
CA ASN A 154 -1.54 19.25 19.65
C ASN A 154 -1.00 19.62 18.26
N ARG A 155 -1.37 18.87 17.20
CA ARG A 155 -1.06 19.20 15.80
C ARG A 155 -2.08 20.13 15.15
N CYS A 156 -3.22 20.38 15.82
CA CYS A 156 -4.26 21.28 15.32
C CYS A 156 -3.94 22.75 15.62
N ILE A 157 -4.45 23.64 14.77
CA ILE A 157 -4.27 25.09 14.86
C ILE A 157 -5.60 25.73 15.25
N PRO A 158 -5.64 26.59 16.28
CA PRO A 158 -6.85 27.31 16.64
C PRO A 158 -7.17 28.38 15.58
N ASP A 159 -8.39 28.36 15.06
CA ASP A 159 -8.90 29.44 14.21
C ASP A 159 -9.18 30.69 15.05
N LYS A 160 -8.62 31.83 14.64
CA LYS A 160 -8.69 33.08 15.42
C LYS A 160 -10.09 33.67 15.51
N LYS A 161 -10.98 33.35 14.55
CA LYS A 161 -12.33 33.94 14.48
C LYS A 161 -13.35 33.09 15.24
N THR A 162 -13.31 31.78 15.03
CA THR A 162 -14.29 30.84 15.58
C THR A 162 -13.81 30.18 16.87
N GLY A 163 -12.51 30.17 17.13
CA GLY A 163 -11.91 29.43 18.24
C GLY A 163 -11.86 27.91 18.01
N LEU A 164 -12.26 27.43 16.84
CA LEU A 164 -12.26 26.01 16.51
C LEU A 164 -10.84 25.48 16.33
N MET A 165 -10.58 24.27 16.81
CA MET A 165 -9.32 23.57 16.57
C MET A 165 -9.36 22.90 15.20
N LEU A 166 -8.56 23.39 14.25
CA LEU A 166 -8.51 22.89 12.88
C LEU A 166 -7.29 22.01 12.68
N LEU A 167 -7.49 20.78 12.19
CA LEU A 167 -6.40 19.91 11.78
C LEU A 167 -5.87 20.38 10.41
N PRO A 168 -4.62 20.87 10.30
CA PRO A 168 -4.06 21.23 9.00
C PRO A 168 -3.95 19.97 8.13
N ILE A 169 -4.50 20.02 6.92
CA ILE A 169 -4.36 18.93 5.95
C ILE A 169 -3.46 19.39 4.82
N ILE A 170 -2.35 18.69 4.65
CA ILE A 170 -1.44 18.88 3.53
C ILE A 170 -2.08 18.19 2.32
N ASP A 171 -2.56 18.98 1.37
CA ASP A 171 -2.96 18.42 0.08
C ASP A 171 -1.72 17.91 -0.64
N LYS A 172 -1.58 16.59 -0.73
CA LYS A 172 -0.46 15.94 -1.43
C LYS A 172 -0.44 16.34 -2.92
N LYS A 173 -1.58 16.71 -3.53
CA LYS A 173 -1.65 17.30 -4.89
C LYS A 173 -1.14 18.74 -4.93
N SER A 174 -1.25 19.47 -3.81
CA SER A 174 -0.64 20.78 -3.62
C SER A 174 0.85 20.70 -3.25
N GLN A 175 1.35 19.60 -2.69
CA GLN A 175 2.79 19.36 -2.56
C GLN A 175 3.44 18.84 -3.85
N GLU A 176 2.67 18.18 -4.71
CA GLU A 176 3.02 18.01 -6.13
C GLU A 176 3.10 19.36 -6.88
N SER A 177 2.55 20.44 -6.33
CA SER A 177 2.56 21.77 -6.97
C SER A 177 3.85 22.58 -6.80
N THR A 178 4.83 22.13 -6.01
CA THR A 178 6.17 22.73 -6.04
C THR A 178 7.03 22.21 -7.19
N GLN A 179 6.62 21.11 -7.85
CA GLN A 179 7.20 20.68 -9.12
C GLN A 179 6.17 20.88 -10.24
N LYS A 180 6.27 22.00 -10.96
CA LYS A 180 5.57 22.14 -12.24
C LYS A 180 6.23 21.24 -13.28
N ASN A 181 5.96 19.93 -13.23
CA ASN A 181 6.42 19.00 -14.25
C ASN A 181 5.51 19.11 -15.48
N THR A 182 5.93 19.86 -16.49
CA THR A 182 5.37 19.72 -17.84
C THR A 182 6.19 18.67 -18.58
N LEU A 183 5.69 17.44 -18.62
CA LEU A 183 6.31 16.38 -19.42
C LEU A 183 6.06 16.67 -20.90
N ARG A 184 7.13 16.94 -21.65
CA ARG A 184 7.08 17.03 -23.12
C ARG A 184 8.01 15.98 -23.72
N LYS A 185 7.47 15.16 -24.62
CA LYS A 185 8.20 14.05 -25.24
C LYS A 185 8.73 14.48 -26.60
N ARG A 186 10.03 14.33 -26.84
CA ARG A 186 10.61 14.41 -28.19
C ARG A 186 10.70 12.99 -28.75
N ARG A 187 10.01 12.74 -29.86
CA ARG A 187 10.05 11.46 -30.58
C ARG A 187 10.64 11.69 -31.96
N VAL A 188 11.53 10.80 -32.38
CA VAL A 188 12.02 10.76 -33.75
C VAL A 188 11.04 9.90 -34.55
N LEU A 189 10.42 10.50 -35.57
CA LEU A 189 9.49 9.80 -36.47
C LEU A 189 10.27 9.41 -37.73
N ILE A 190 10.32 8.12 -38.01
CA ILE A 190 10.88 7.60 -39.26
C ILE A 190 9.72 7.23 -40.16
N VAL A 191 9.77 7.68 -41.41
CA VAL A 191 8.75 7.34 -42.41
C VAL A 191 9.33 6.25 -43.30
N ASP A 192 8.61 5.14 -43.40
CA ASP A 192 8.93 4.05 -44.32
C ASP A 192 8.78 4.55 -45.77
N PRO A 193 9.84 4.57 -46.59
CA PRO A 193 9.79 5.14 -47.93
C PRO A 193 8.87 4.37 -48.89
N ASP A 194 8.63 3.08 -48.66
CA ASP A 194 7.82 2.23 -49.54
C ASP A 194 6.33 2.30 -49.19
N THR A 195 6.02 2.47 -47.90
CA THR A 195 4.63 2.47 -47.40
C THR A 195 4.13 3.84 -46.96
N ASN A 196 5.02 4.84 -46.93
CA ASN A 196 4.79 6.20 -46.45
C ASN A 196 4.16 6.26 -45.05
N LYS A 197 4.41 5.23 -44.24
CA LYS A 197 3.83 5.05 -42.92
C LYS A 197 4.86 5.41 -41.86
N GLU A 198 4.43 6.18 -40.86
CA GLU A 198 5.24 6.50 -39.69
C GLU A 198 5.55 5.23 -38.88
N MET A 199 6.79 5.14 -38.41
CA MET A 199 7.30 4.08 -37.56
C MET A 199 8.35 4.61 -36.58
N THR A 200 8.57 3.86 -35.53
CA THR A 200 9.56 4.17 -34.50
C THR A 200 10.99 3.91 -34.97
N VAL A 201 11.97 4.54 -34.32
CA VAL A 201 13.40 4.32 -34.59
C VAL A 201 13.77 2.83 -34.48
N ARG A 202 13.15 2.13 -33.52
CA ARG A 202 13.37 0.69 -33.32
C ARG A 202 12.77 -0.15 -34.45
N GLU A 203 11.56 0.16 -34.89
CA GLU A 203 10.93 -0.54 -36.01
C GLU A 203 11.72 -0.34 -37.33
N ALA A 204 12.27 0.85 -37.54
CA ALA A 204 13.12 1.11 -38.70
C ALA A 204 14.42 0.28 -38.67
N TYR A 205 15.04 0.13 -37.49
CA TYR A 205 16.22 -0.72 -37.31
C TYR A 205 15.89 -2.20 -37.49
N ASP A 206 14.81 -2.67 -36.88
CA ASP A 206 14.37 -4.07 -36.97
C ASP A 206 13.98 -4.44 -38.43
N LYS A 207 13.54 -3.46 -39.23
CA LYS A 207 13.32 -3.60 -40.69
C LYS A 207 14.58 -3.44 -41.55
N GLY A 208 15.72 -3.06 -40.96
CA GLY A 208 16.98 -2.82 -41.69
C GLY A 208 16.99 -1.55 -42.55
N LEU A 209 16.07 -0.61 -42.31
CA LEU A 209 16.00 0.67 -43.02
C LEU A 209 17.06 1.67 -42.52
N ILE A 210 17.55 1.47 -41.30
CA ILE A 210 18.66 2.22 -40.70
C ILE A 210 19.67 1.24 -40.12
N ASP A 211 20.95 1.58 -40.14
CA ASP A 211 22.01 0.78 -39.56
C ASP A 211 22.09 0.96 -38.03
N TYR A 212 22.92 0.14 -37.37
CA TYR A 212 23.02 0.13 -35.91
C TYR A 212 23.59 1.45 -35.36
N GLU A 213 24.50 2.09 -36.09
CA GLU A 213 25.09 3.36 -35.70
C GLU A 213 24.05 4.49 -35.78
N THR A 214 23.29 4.58 -36.87
CA THR A 214 22.15 5.51 -36.99
C THR A 214 21.05 5.21 -35.97
N PHE A 215 20.78 3.94 -35.65
CA PHE A 215 19.83 3.56 -34.60
C PHE A 215 20.23 4.11 -33.23
N LEU A 216 21.52 3.99 -32.87
CA LEU A 216 22.05 4.56 -31.63
C LEU A 216 21.91 6.08 -31.63
N GLU A 217 22.31 6.74 -32.71
CA GLU A 217 22.22 8.20 -32.81
C GLU A 217 20.79 8.72 -32.71
N LEU A 218 19.83 8.08 -33.38
CA LEU A 218 18.43 8.50 -33.38
C LEU A 218 17.72 8.12 -32.07
N SER A 219 18.07 6.98 -31.47
CA SER A 219 17.56 6.59 -30.15
C SER A 219 18.06 7.52 -29.05
N ASP A 220 19.28 8.04 -29.17
CA ASP A 220 19.86 9.03 -28.26
C ASP A 220 19.24 10.42 -28.41
N GLN A 221 18.57 10.71 -29.53
CA GLN A 221 17.85 11.98 -29.77
C GLN A 221 16.40 11.95 -29.26
N GLU A 222 15.84 10.77 -29.01
CA GLU A 222 14.57 10.63 -28.32
C GLU A 222 14.77 10.90 -26.83
N CYS A 223 14.22 12.00 -26.32
CA CYS A 223 14.35 12.39 -24.91
C CYS A 223 12.98 12.73 -24.32
N GLU A 224 12.84 12.47 -23.02
CA GLU A 224 11.68 12.88 -22.24
C GLU A 224 12.12 13.98 -21.28
N TRP A 225 12.05 15.23 -21.75
CA TRP A 225 12.47 16.38 -20.97
C TRP A 225 11.40 16.77 -19.94
N GLU A 226 11.85 16.93 -18.70
CA GLU A 226 11.05 17.37 -17.56
C GLU A 226 11.68 18.64 -16.97
N GLU A 227 10.84 19.66 -16.78
CA GLU A 227 11.22 20.90 -16.08
C GLU A 227 10.95 20.71 -14.60
N VAL A 228 11.98 20.83 -13.77
CA VAL A 228 11.85 20.72 -12.32
C VAL A 228 12.30 22.01 -11.68
N THR A 229 11.37 22.70 -11.01
CA THR A 229 11.73 23.82 -10.12
C THR A 229 11.80 23.28 -8.70
N ILE A 230 12.92 23.47 -8.01
CA ILE A 230 13.10 23.06 -6.61
C ILE A 230 13.20 24.31 -5.77
N THR A 231 12.22 24.53 -4.89
CA THR A 231 12.31 25.57 -3.86
C THR A 231 12.81 24.92 -2.57
N ALA A 232 14.00 25.29 -2.14
CA ALA A 232 14.58 24.80 -0.91
C ALA A 232 13.94 25.48 0.33
N PRO A 233 14.06 24.88 1.53
CA PRO A 233 13.47 25.42 2.77
C PRO A 233 13.97 26.82 3.15
N ASP A 234 15.09 27.25 2.58
CA ASP A 234 15.69 28.59 2.73
C ASP A 234 15.07 29.65 1.79
N GLY A 235 14.12 29.25 0.94
CA GLY A 235 13.48 30.11 -0.06
C GLY A 235 14.26 30.25 -1.38
N SER A 236 15.41 29.58 -1.53
CA SER A 236 16.14 29.56 -2.79
C SER A 236 15.43 28.69 -3.84
N VAL A 237 15.37 29.18 -5.08
CA VAL A 237 14.69 28.50 -6.19
C VAL A 237 15.73 28.03 -7.19
N LYS A 238 15.86 26.72 -7.35
CA LYS A 238 16.66 26.08 -8.39
C LYS A 238 15.78 25.67 -9.55
N PHE A 239 16.27 25.87 -10.77
CA PHE A 239 15.56 25.47 -11.98
C PHE A 239 16.40 24.42 -12.71
N LEU A 240 15.84 23.21 -12.84
CA LEU A 240 16.49 22.05 -13.43
C LEU A 240 15.73 21.58 -14.67
N ILE A 241 16.47 21.03 -15.62
CA ILE A 241 15.91 20.28 -16.74
C ILE A 241 16.47 18.87 -16.70
N ASN A 242 15.56 17.90 -16.66
CA ASN A 242 15.88 16.48 -16.52
C ASN A 242 15.49 15.73 -17.79
N ASP A 243 16.36 14.85 -18.26
CA ASP A 243 16.01 13.85 -19.27
C ASP A 243 15.60 12.55 -18.55
N LYS A 244 14.31 12.20 -18.57
CA LYS A 244 13.81 10.97 -17.93
C LYS A 244 14.28 9.69 -18.60
N LYS A 245 14.70 9.74 -19.87
CA LYS A 245 15.19 8.55 -20.58
C LYS A 245 16.64 8.24 -20.19
N THR A 246 17.49 9.26 -20.08
CA THR A 246 18.92 9.10 -19.76
C THR A 246 19.28 9.36 -18.29
N GLY A 247 18.36 9.93 -17.50
CA GLY A 247 18.58 10.33 -16.11
C GLY A 247 19.47 11.57 -15.94
N ARG A 248 19.86 12.25 -17.04
CA ARG A 248 20.70 13.45 -16.99
C ARG A 248 19.92 14.63 -16.42
N GLN A 249 20.58 15.42 -15.57
CA GLN A 249 19.99 16.60 -14.94
C GLN A 249 20.88 17.81 -15.21
N TYR A 250 20.26 18.94 -15.53
CA TYR A 250 20.94 20.20 -15.83
C TYR A 250 20.41 21.30 -14.93
N ASP A 251 21.21 21.80 -13.99
CA ASP A 251 20.89 22.99 -13.19
C ASP A 251 21.18 24.25 -14.01
N ILE A 252 20.14 25.02 -14.33
CA ILE A 252 20.26 26.21 -15.20
C ILE A 252 21.05 27.31 -14.50
N THR A 253 20.97 27.43 -13.18
CA THR A 253 21.75 28.40 -12.41
C THR A 253 23.24 28.05 -12.48
N GLU A 254 23.58 26.77 -12.33
CA GLU A 254 24.97 26.29 -12.47
C GLU A 254 25.51 26.48 -13.90
N LEU A 255 24.68 26.27 -14.92
CA LEU A 255 25.08 26.49 -16.32
C LEU A 255 25.33 27.96 -16.65
N LEU A 256 24.58 28.89 -16.05
CA LEU A 256 24.81 30.34 -16.16
C LEU A 256 26.10 30.75 -15.43
N GLU A 257 26.33 30.24 -14.22
CA GLU A 257 27.56 30.49 -13.44
C GLU A 257 28.81 29.99 -14.19
N LYS A 258 28.73 28.81 -14.80
CA LYS A 258 29.79 28.24 -15.63
C LYS A 258 29.92 28.89 -17.02
N ARG A 259 29.06 29.86 -17.35
CA ARG A 259 28.97 30.52 -18.68
C ARG A 259 28.82 29.52 -19.85
N LEU A 260 28.17 28.39 -19.62
CA LEU A 260 27.88 27.40 -20.65
C LEU A 260 26.64 27.77 -21.47
N ILE A 261 25.74 28.57 -20.88
CA ILE A 261 24.57 29.19 -21.51
C ILE A 261 24.53 30.68 -21.20
N ASP A 262 23.97 31.47 -22.11
CA ASP A 262 23.80 32.92 -21.92
C ASP A 262 22.43 33.24 -21.32
N GLU A 263 22.36 34.32 -20.52
CA GLU A 263 21.10 34.82 -19.94
C GLU A 263 20.04 35.11 -21.02
N SER A 264 20.47 35.50 -22.23
CA SER A 264 19.60 35.71 -23.39
C SER A 264 18.82 34.45 -23.79
N VAL A 265 19.47 33.28 -23.76
CA VAL A 265 18.84 31.99 -24.10
C VAL A 265 17.81 31.61 -23.05
N VAL A 266 18.13 31.82 -21.78
CA VAL A 266 17.19 31.59 -20.66
C VAL A 266 16.01 32.55 -20.73
N ALA A 267 16.23 33.81 -21.11
CA ALA A 267 15.17 34.80 -21.30
C ALA A 267 14.24 34.43 -22.47
N GLN A 268 14.78 33.98 -23.60
CA GLN A 268 13.98 33.49 -24.73
C GLN A 268 13.12 32.29 -24.34
N TYR A 269 13.69 31.37 -23.56
CA TYR A 269 12.97 30.22 -23.04
C TYR A 269 11.84 30.64 -22.08
N ARG A 270 12.13 31.53 -21.13
CA ARG A 270 11.14 32.09 -20.19
C ARG A 270 10.01 32.86 -20.88
N ALA A 271 10.34 33.57 -21.96
CA ALA A 271 9.36 34.26 -22.80
C ALA A 271 8.54 33.32 -23.70
N ARG A 272 8.79 32.00 -23.65
CA ARG A 272 8.22 30.98 -24.54
C ARG A 272 8.51 31.22 -26.03
N ALA A 273 9.58 31.97 -26.34
CA ALA A 273 10.04 32.20 -27.71
C ALA A 273 10.75 30.96 -28.29
N ILE A 274 11.33 30.13 -27.42
CA ILE A 274 11.88 28.81 -27.76
C ILE A 274 11.25 27.74 -26.87
N THR A 275 11.11 26.54 -27.43
CA THR A 275 10.54 25.38 -26.73
C THR A 275 11.56 24.74 -25.80
N ILE A 276 11.09 23.94 -24.83
CA ILE A 276 11.97 23.14 -23.94
C ILE A 276 12.91 22.21 -24.73
N ASN A 277 12.44 21.68 -25.87
CA ASN A 277 13.24 20.81 -26.71
C ASN A 277 14.39 21.58 -27.35
N GLU A 278 14.13 22.77 -27.89
CA GLU A 278 15.17 23.64 -28.45
C GLU A 278 16.14 24.12 -27.37
N PHE A 279 15.62 24.43 -26.17
CA PHE A 279 16.43 24.84 -25.03
C PHE A 279 17.35 23.70 -24.53
N ALA A 280 16.82 22.48 -24.42
CA ALA A 280 17.59 21.30 -24.03
C ALA A 280 18.62 20.90 -25.10
N ASP A 281 18.32 21.08 -26.39
CA ASP A 281 19.27 20.87 -27.49
C ASP A 281 20.45 21.85 -27.39
N ILE A 282 20.20 23.11 -27.03
CA ILE A 282 21.25 24.13 -26.84
C ILE A 282 22.15 23.73 -25.66
N ILE A 283 21.56 23.33 -24.52
CA ILE A 283 22.29 22.88 -23.33
C ILE A 283 23.12 21.64 -23.65
N THR A 284 22.53 20.64 -24.30
CA THR A 284 23.19 19.37 -24.61
C THR A 284 24.34 19.54 -25.60
N ARG A 285 24.19 20.40 -26.62
CA ARG A 285 25.28 20.74 -27.54
C ARG A 285 26.42 21.47 -26.83
N LYS A 286 26.12 22.47 -26.00
CA LYS A 286 27.13 23.27 -25.30
C LYS A 286 27.91 22.45 -24.26
N THR A 287 27.26 21.51 -23.59
CA THR A 287 27.89 20.61 -22.62
C THR A 287 28.70 19.48 -23.26
N LYS A 288 28.36 19.03 -24.47
CA LYS A 288 29.18 18.05 -25.23
C LYS A 288 30.50 18.65 -25.75
N HIS A 289 30.54 19.96 -26.04
CA HIS A 289 31.75 20.64 -26.52
C HIS A 289 32.75 21.03 -25.41
N SER A 290 32.36 20.99 -24.13
CA SER A 290 33.26 21.29 -23.00
C SER A 290 34.12 20.09 -22.57
N SER A 291 33.79 18.85 -22.96
CA SER A 291 34.60 17.66 -22.65
C SER A 291 35.77 17.43 -23.61
N SER A 292 36.02 18.33 -24.57
CA SER A 292 37.06 18.19 -25.60
C SER A 292 38.22 19.19 -25.52
N PHE A 293 38.34 19.98 -24.44
CA PHE A 293 39.50 20.85 -24.24
C PHE A 293 40.07 20.73 -22.83
N GLY A 294 41.26 20.12 -22.72
CA GLY A 294 42.05 20.13 -21.49
C GLY A 294 42.84 18.85 -21.20
N GLN A 295 43.78 18.47 -22.09
CA GLN A 295 45.01 17.86 -21.57
C GLN A 295 45.86 18.96 -20.95
N PRO A 296 46.49 18.69 -19.79
CA PRO A 296 47.86 19.15 -19.59
C PRO A 296 48.81 17.97 -19.51
N ALA A 297 49.91 18.14 -20.24
CA ALA A 297 51.07 17.29 -20.29
C ALA A 297 51.83 17.21 -18.95
N ALA A 298 52.62 16.15 -18.86
CA ALA A 298 53.50 15.78 -17.77
C ALA A 298 54.46 16.88 -17.28
N LEU A 299 54.67 16.92 -15.96
CA LEU A 299 55.97 17.23 -15.35
C LEU A 299 56.28 16.16 -14.30
N GLY A 300 57.47 15.56 -14.40
CA GLY A 300 57.92 14.45 -13.57
C GLY A 300 58.83 14.84 -12.41
N THR A 301 59.55 13.80 -11.93
CA THR A 301 60.59 13.76 -10.87
C THR A 301 59.99 13.45 -9.48
N SER A 302 60.39 12.44 -8.71
CA SER A 302 61.60 11.60 -8.69
C SER A 302 61.32 10.20 -8.12
N SER A 303 62.14 9.28 -8.60
CA SER A 303 62.40 7.91 -8.15
C SER A 303 62.97 7.78 -6.74
N VAL A 304 62.63 6.69 -6.05
CA VAL A 304 63.57 5.68 -5.51
C VAL A 304 62.76 4.40 -5.18
N LYS A 305 62.98 3.27 -5.88
CA LYS A 305 63.94 2.18 -5.56
C LYS A 305 63.51 1.42 -4.29
N SER A 306 63.35 0.09 -4.23
CA SER A 306 63.87 -0.99 -5.08
C SER A 306 63.18 -2.31 -4.74
N SER A 307 63.27 -3.26 -5.70
CA SER A 307 63.63 -4.69 -5.53
C SER A 307 62.68 -5.61 -4.75
N SER A 308 62.37 -6.84 -5.17
CA SER A 308 62.88 -7.68 -6.26
C SER A 308 62.04 -8.97 -6.32
N SER A 309 61.68 -9.41 -7.52
CA SER A 309 62.16 -10.64 -8.19
C SER A 309 61.41 -11.94 -7.86
N THR A 310 60.60 -12.45 -8.79
CA THR A 310 60.87 -13.63 -9.68
C THR A 310 60.55 -14.94 -8.93
N THR A 311 59.70 -15.85 -9.37
CA THR A 311 59.80 -16.64 -10.62
C THR A 311 58.47 -17.32 -10.98
N SER A 312 58.35 -17.55 -12.28
CA SER A 312 57.39 -18.37 -12.99
C SER A 312 57.42 -19.85 -12.61
N ARG A 313 56.27 -20.52 -12.72
CA ARG A 313 56.15 -21.90 -13.25
C ARG A 313 54.68 -22.31 -13.46
N THR A 314 54.35 -22.54 -14.72
CA THR A 314 53.22 -23.34 -15.27
C THR A 314 53.66 -24.81 -15.46
N PRO A 315 52.84 -25.74 -15.99
CA PRO A 315 51.43 -26.09 -15.72
C PRO A 315 51.25 -27.65 -15.67
N LEU A 316 50.04 -28.13 -16.02
CA LEU A 316 49.59 -29.52 -16.34
C LEU A 316 48.98 -30.25 -15.14
N GLY A 317 47.86 -30.96 -15.21
CA GLY A 317 46.89 -31.40 -16.22
C GLY A 317 45.76 -32.10 -15.41
N ILE A 318 44.71 -32.75 -15.90
CA ILE A 318 44.04 -33.00 -17.16
C ILE A 318 42.82 -33.89 -16.74
N SER A 319 41.70 -33.85 -17.47
CA SER A 319 40.67 -34.92 -17.53
C SER A 319 39.74 -35.13 -16.31
N SER A 320 38.47 -35.54 -16.40
CA SER A 320 37.50 -35.75 -17.50
C SER A 320 36.21 -36.32 -16.89
N VAL A 321 35.04 -35.91 -17.40
CA VAL A 321 33.83 -36.73 -17.69
C VAL A 321 33.04 -37.32 -16.50
N THR A 322 31.87 -36.74 -16.17
CA THR A 322 30.49 -37.17 -16.52
C THR A 322 30.01 -38.48 -15.87
N SER A 323 29.02 -38.39 -14.97
CA SER A 323 27.81 -39.24 -14.93
C SER A 323 26.84 -38.88 -13.81
N SER A 324 25.58 -39.16 -14.09
CA SER A 324 24.30 -38.79 -13.48
C SER A 324 23.87 -39.61 -12.24
N SER A 325 22.89 -39.04 -11.51
CA SER A 325 21.73 -39.69 -10.85
C SER A 325 21.69 -39.79 -9.30
N THR A 326 20.71 -39.05 -8.75
CA THR A 326 19.71 -39.36 -7.68
C THR A 326 20.06 -40.12 -6.39
N THR A 327 19.73 -39.41 -5.29
CA THR A 327 19.05 -39.83 -4.03
C THR A 327 19.81 -40.40 -2.81
N THR A 328 19.68 -39.61 -1.74
CA THR A 328 19.44 -39.93 -0.31
C THR A 328 20.58 -40.07 0.70
N LYS A 329 20.38 -39.27 1.76
CA LYS A 329 20.75 -39.42 3.19
C LYS A 329 22.13 -38.95 3.67
N THR A 330 22.05 -37.75 4.26
CA THR A 330 22.49 -37.39 5.62
C THR A 330 23.91 -37.76 6.06
N SER A 331 24.76 -36.74 6.16
CA SER A 331 25.49 -36.43 7.40
C SER A 331 26.16 -35.04 7.37
N SER A 332 25.75 -34.24 8.34
CA SER A 332 26.51 -33.20 9.07
C SER A 332 27.23 -32.05 8.31
N SER A 333 26.69 -30.86 8.60
CA SER A 333 27.43 -29.60 8.87
C SER A 333 27.65 -28.62 7.71
N SER A 334 26.59 -27.88 7.35
CA SER A 334 26.61 -26.41 7.33
C SER A 334 25.16 -25.90 7.44
N ASN A 335 24.94 -24.87 8.25
CA ASN A 335 23.63 -24.34 8.63
C ASN A 335 22.87 -23.66 7.46
N LEU A 336 22.34 -24.42 6.49
CA LEU A 336 21.19 -23.95 5.73
C LEU A 336 19.94 -24.20 6.57
N ARG A 337 19.30 -23.11 7.03
CA ARG A 337 17.94 -23.19 7.55
C ARG A 337 17.07 -23.93 6.53
N THR A 338 16.24 -24.85 6.99
CA THR A 338 15.22 -25.53 6.18
C THR A 338 14.47 -24.49 5.34
N SER A 339 14.46 -24.65 4.01
CA SER A 339 13.76 -23.72 3.10
C SER A 339 12.30 -23.63 3.54
N GLU A 340 11.86 -22.43 3.95
CA GLU A 340 10.46 -22.24 4.30
C GLU A 340 9.62 -22.14 3.04
N GLU A 341 8.52 -22.91 3.02
CA GLU A 341 7.52 -22.82 1.95
C GLU A 341 6.85 -21.42 1.97
N PRO A 342 6.56 -20.80 0.81
CA PRO A 342 5.74 -19.59 0.75
C PRO A 342 4.29 -19.87 1.16
N ILE A 343 3.54 -18.79 1.44
CA ILE A 343 2.10 -18.85 1.72
C ILE A 343 1.39 -19.27 0.42
N GLY A 344 0.78 -20.46 0.44
CA GLY A 344 0.16 -21.09 -0.73
C GLY A 344 -1.35 -20.87 -0.85
N ALA A 345 -2.03 -20.67 0.28
CA ALA A 345 -3.49 -20.58 0.32
C ALA A 345 -3.98 -19.64 1.43
N ILE A 346 -5.29 -19.41 1.46
CA ILE A 346 -5.98 -18.66 2.50
C ILE A 346 -6.91 -19.61 3.25
N PHE A 347 -6.92 -19.53 4.58
CA PHE A 347 -7.87 -20.25 5.41
C PHE A 347 -9.00 -19.31 5.82
N ASP A 348 -10.17 -19.50 5.23
CA ASP A 348 -11.38 -18.76 5.57
C ASP A 348 -11.88 -19.26 6.94
N THR A 349 -11.74 -18.42 7.96
CA THR A 349 -12.14 -18.76 9.33
C THR A 349 -13.65 -18.71 9.54
N ASP A 350 -14.40 -18.06 8.65
CA ASP A 350 -15.85 -17.95 8.78
C ASP A 350 -16.53 -19.23 8.26
N ASN A 351 -16.06 -19.73 7.11
CA ASN A 351 -16.54 -20.98 6.50
C ASN A 351 -15.73 -22.22 6.88
N VAL A 352 -14.61 -22.04 7.61
CA VAL A 352 -13.70 -23.10 8.05
C VAL A 352 -13.21 -23.94 6.87
N GLU A 353 -12.76 -23.27 5.81
CA GLU A 353 -12.27 -23.94 4.60
C GLU A 353 -10.99 -23.31 4.04
N LYS A 354 -10.24 -24.14 3.32
CA LYS A 354 -9.04 -23.73 2.58
C LYS A 354 -9.45 -23.29 1.19
N ILE A 355 -9.10 -22.06 0.82
CA ILE A 355 -9.38 -21.48 -0.48
C ILE A 355 -8.10 -20.95 -1.14
N SER A 356 -8.12 -20.78 -2.47
CA SER A 356 -7.02 -20.15 -3.20
C SER A 356 -6.92 -18.66 -2.88
N VAL A 357 -5.76 -18.05 -3.13
CA VAL A 357 -5.58 -16.61 -2.92
C VAL A 357 -6.52 -15.80 -3.84
N THR A 358 -6.74 -16.26 -5.07
CA THR A 358 -7.66 -15.62 -6.03
C THR A 358 -9.13 -15.76 -5.61
N GLU A 359 -9.51 -16.91 -5.06
CA GLU A 359 -10.86 -17.10 -4.52
C GLU A 359 -11.11 -16.20 -3.30
N ALA A 360 -10.09 -16.01 -2.46
CA ALA A 360 -10.18 -15.07 -1.34
C ALA A 360 -10.33 -13.61 -1.80
N LEU A 361 -9.76 -13.24 -2.95
CA LEU A 361 -10.02 -11.94 -3.59
C LEU A 361 -11.46 -11.82 -4.07
N ASN A 362 -11.99 -12.86 -4.74
CA ASN A 362 -13.38 -12.87 -5.24
C ASN A 362 -14.41 -12.79 -4.11
N ARG A 363 -14.05 -13.26 -2.92
CA ARG A 363 -14.86 -13.22 -1.70
C ARG A 363 -14.59 -12.00 -0.82
N ASP A 364 -13.80 -11.04 -1.30
CA ASP A 364 -13.46 -9.80 -0.58
C ASP A 364 -12.79 -10.03 0.80
N LEU A 365 -12.16 -11.19 1.00
CA LEU A 365 -11.40 -11.50 2.21
C LEU A 365 -10.00 -10.87 2.18
N VAL A 366 -9.47 -10.66 0.96
CA VAL A 366 -8.14 -10.13 0.68
C VAL A 366 -8.23 -9.09 -0.44
N ASP A 367 -7.46 -8.00 -0.34
CA ASP A 367 -7.43 -6.96 -1.38
C ASP A 367 -6.57 -7.33 -2.60
N SER A 368 -6.78 -6.62 -3.71
CA SER A 368 -6.05 -6.89 -4.96
C SER A 368 -4.53 -6.71 -4.82
N ILE A 369 -4.06 -5.79 -3.99
CA ILE A 369 -2.61 -5.56 -3.80
C ILE A 369 -2.04 -6.73 -3.01
N THR A 370 -2.65 -7.08 -1.87
CA THR A 370 -2.23 -8.22 -1.04
C THR A 370 -2.26 -9.52 -1.83
N THR A 371 -3.30 -9.74 -2.64
CA THR A 371 -3.41 -10.89 -3.55
C THR A 371 -2.24 -10.94 -4.53
N GLN A 372 -1.96 -9.82 -5.21
CA GLN A 372 -0.82 -9.73 -6.11
C GLN A 372 0.49 -10.00 -5.38
N ARG A 373 0.72 -9.46 -4.16
CA ARG A 373 1.95 -9.67 -3.41
C ARG A 373 2.14 -11.11 -2.94
N LEU A 374 1.07 -11.78 -2.50
CA LEU A 374 1.13 -13.20 -2.13
C LEU A 374 1.46 -14.08 -3.34
N LEU A 375 0.84 -13.81 -4.49
CA LEU A 375 1.12 -14.55 -5.72
C LEU A 375 2.50 -14.22 -6.32
N GLU A 376 2.98 -12.98 -6.19
CA GLU A 376 4.35 -12.59 -6.55
C GLU A 376 5.36 -13.37 -5.70
N ALA A 377 5.11 -13.50 -4.39
CA ALA A 377 5.97 -14.26 -3.50
C ALA A 377 6.04 -15.75 -3.88
N GLN A 378 4.93 -16.36 -4.30
CA GLN A 378 4.92 -17.73 -4.83
C GLN A 378 5.72 -17.83 -6.13
N ALA A 379 5.44 -16.94 -7.10
CA ALA A 379 6.08 -16.95 -8.40
C ALA A 379 7.60 -16.75 -8.33
N CYS A 380 8.10 -15.88 -7.45
CA CYS A 380 9.53 -15.62 -7.30
C CYS A 380 10.28 -16.64 -6.42
N THR A 381 9.58 -17.64 -5.87
CA THR A 381 10.17 -18.67 -5.00
C THR A 381 10.01 -20.10 -5.52
N GLY A 382 9.43 -20.29 -6.71
CA GLY A 382 9.38 -21.60 -7.35
C GLY A 382 8.13 -21.88 -8.20
N GLY A 383 7.15 -20.98 -8.20
CA GLY A 383 5.91 -21.14 -8.97
C GLY A 383 4.66 -21.02 -8.10
N ILE A 384 3.50 -21.02 -8.74
CA ILE A 384 2.21 -20.87 -8.05
C ILE A 384 1.90 -22.16 -7.29
N VAL A 385 1.42 -22.02 -6.05
CA VAL A 385 1.04 -23.17 -5.23
C VAL A 385 -0.37 -23.60 -5.59
N ASP A 386 -0.57 -24.85 -5.94
CA ASP A 386 -1.89 -25.45 -6.00
C ASP A 386 -2.38 -25.75 -4.58
N PRO A 387 -3.44 -25.09 -4.08
CA PRO A 387 -3.95 -25.32 -2.73
C PRO A 387 -4.42 -26.76 -2.49
N ALA A 388 -4.85 -27.48 -3.53
CA ALA A 388 -5.40 -28.84 -3.39
C ALA A 388 -4.29 -29.88 -3.20
N SER A 389 -3.21 -29.79 -3.98
CA SER A 389 -2.12 -30.77 -3.96
C SER A 389 -0.85 -30.31 -3.24
N GLY A 390 -0.71 -29.01 -2.96
CA GLY A 390 0.52 -28.38 -2.47
C GLY A 390 1.64 -28.27 -3.51
N ARG A 391 1.43 -28.78 -4.72
CA ARG A 391 2.44 -28.77 -5.79
C ARG A 391 2.65 -27.37 -6.34
N ARG A 392 3.87 -27.11 -6.81
CA ARG A 392 4.22 -25.92 -7.58
C ARG A 392 3.89 -26.12 -9.04
N VAL A 393 3.20 -25.15 -9.64
CA VAL A 393 2.85 -25.13 -11.06
C VAL A 393 3.33 -23.82 -11.70
N SER A 394 3.51 -23.84 -13.03
CA SER A 394 3.83 -22.63 -13.78
C SER A 394 2.65 -21.67 -13.79
N ILE A 395 2.90 -20.39 -14.09
CA ILE A 395 1.83 -19.38 -14.22
C ILE A 395 0.83 -19.79 -15.30
N GLN A 396 1.30 -20.31 -16.44
CA GLN A 396 0.45 -20.77 -17.54
C GLN A 396 -0.46 -21.93 -17.12
N GLU A 397 0.09 -22.90 -16.39
CA GLU A 397 -0.68 -24.03 -15.90
C GLU A 397 -1.68 -23.60 -14.81
N ALA A 398 -1.28 -22.69 -13.91
CA ALA A 398 -2.15 -22.11 -12.89
C ALA A 398 -3.35 -21.37 -13.51
N CYS A 399 -3.17 -20.66 -14.64
CA CYS A 399 -4.26 -20.07 -15.41
C CYS A 399 -5.20 -21.13 -15.98
N ARG A 400 -4.66 -22.19 -16.60
CA ARG A 400 -5.45 -23.28 -17.18
C ARG A 400 -6.28 -24.02 -16.13
N MET A 401 -5.74 -24.16 -14.93
CA MET A 401 -6.42 -24.75 -13.77
C MET A 401 -7.41 -23.79 -13.08
N GLY A 402 -7.44 -22.52 -13.47
CA GLY A 402 -8.29 -21.50 -12.85
C GLY A 402 -7.84 -21.04 -11.45
N ILE A 403 -6.58 -21.33 -11.06
CA ILE A 403 -6.03 -20.91 -9.77
C ILE A 403 -5.75 -19.40 -9.77
N ILE A 404 -5.35 -18.84 -10.92
CA ILE A 404 -5.12 -17.41 -11.13
C ILE A 404 -5.80 -16.92 -12.41
N THR A 405 -6.14 -15.63 -12.46
CA THR A 405 -6.71 -15.00 -13.66
C THR A 405 -5.64 -14.63 -14.70
N GLU A 406 -6.05 -14.47 -15.96
CA GLU A 406 -5.17 -14.03 -17.06
C GLU A 406 -4.53 -12.66 -16.77
N ASP A 407 -5.31 -11.71 -16.23
CA ASP A 407 -4.82 -10.39 -15.83
C ASP A 407 -3.72 -10.52 -14.76
N MET A 408 -3.93 -11.36 -13.75
CA MET A 408 -2.93 -11.60 -12.71
C MET A 408 -1.67 -12.27 -13.28
N ALA A 409 -1.81 -13.20 -14.23
CA ALA A 409 -0.65 -13.81 -14.88
C ALA A 409 0.26 -12.79 -15.58
N THR A 410 -0.31 -11.76 -16.20
CA THR A 410 0.51 -10.68 -16.80
C THR A 410 1.32 -9.91 -15.75
N LYS A 411 0.72 -9.65 -14.58
CA LYS A 411 1.36 -8.94 -13.46
C LYS A 411 2.48 -9.75 -12.79
N LEU A 412 2.40 -11.08 -12.85
CA LEU A 412 3.36 -12.00 -12.21
C LEU A 412 4.61 -12.32 -13.05
N LYS A 413 4.70 -11.88 -14.30
CA LYS A 413 5.83 -12.18 -15.21
C LYS A 413 7.19 -11.76 -14.64
N ALA A 414 7.27 -10.59 -14.01
CA ALA A 414 8.52 -10.11 -13.41
C ALA A 414 8.94 -10.98 -12.21
N ALA A 415 7.97 -11.40 -11.38
CA ALA A 415 8.22 -12.31 -10.27
C ALA A 415 8.62 -13.71 -10.75
N GLN A 416 8.07 -14.20 -11.85
CA GLN A 416 8.50 -15.46 -12.46
C GLN A 416 9.96 -15.41 -12.93
N LYS A 417 10.37 -14.30 -13.58
CA LYS A 417 11.75 -14.08 -13.97
C LYS A 417 12.71 -13.99 -12.78
N ALA A 418 12.24 -13.51 -11.63
CA ALA A 418 13.03 -13.52 -10.40
C ALA A 418 13.43 -14.94 -9.92
N TYR A 419 12.69 -15.98 -10.33
CA TYR A 419 13.06 -17.37 -10.09
C TYR A 419 13.78 -18.03 -11.29
N ILE A 420 13.27 -17.84 -12.51
CA ILE A 420 13.85 -18.45 -13.72
C ILE A 420 15.22 -17.84 -14.08
N GLY A 421 15.44 -16.59 -13.69
CA GLY A 421 16.57 -15.74 -14.05
C GLY A 421 16.21 -14.72 -15.14
N PHE A 422 16.80 -13.54 -15.06
CA PHE A 422 16.72 -12.52 -16.10
C PHE A 422 17.80 -12.83 -17.15
N GLU A 423 17.38 -13.32 -18.31
CA GLU A 423 18.30 -13.71 -19.37
C GLU A 423 18.71 -12.51 -20.22
N ASP A 424 20.03 -12.24 -20.27
CA ASP A 424 20.60 -11.31 -21.25
C ASP A 424 20.85 -12.04 -22.57
N VAL A 425 20.17 -11.59 -23.62
CA VAL A 425 20.27 -12.12 -25.00
C VAL A 425 21.72 -12.06 -25.51
N LYS A 426 22.53 -11.12 -25.05
CA LYS A 426 23.93 -10.96 -25.50
C LYS A 426 24.90 -11.89 -24.79
N MET A 427 24.70 -12.15 -23.50
CA MET A 427 25.64 -12.93 -22.69
C MET A 427 25.17 -14.38 -22.42
N LYS A 428 23.93 -14.74 -22.79
CA LYS A 428 23.28 -16.03 -22.45
C LYS A 428 23.34 -16.36 -20.96
N ARG A 429 23.49 -15.33 -20.14
CA ARG A 429 23.68 -15.41 -18.70
C ARG A 429 22.35 -15.13 -18.03
N LYS A 430 22.04 -15.88 -16.98
CA LYS A 430 20.84 -15.65 -16.17
C LYS A 430 21.22 -14.84 -14.94
N MET A 431 20.70 -13.63 -14.85
CA MET A 431 20.94 -12.76 -13.70
C MET A 431 19.96 -13.07 -12.57
N SER A 432 20.47 -13.03 -11.33
CA SER A 432 19.68 -13.07 -10.11
C SER A 432 18.90 -11.76 -9.90
N VAL A 433 17.99 -11.73 -8.92
CA VAL A 433 17.21 -10.50 -8.61
C VAL A 433 18.10 -9.30 -8.26
N PRO A 434 19.09 -9.41 -7.35
CA PRO A 434 19.96 -8.28 -7.03
C PRO A 434 20.73 -7.74 -8.24
N GLU A 435 21.20 -8.66 -9.10
CA GLU A 435 21.92 -8.30 -10.33
C GLU A 435 21.00 -7.62 -11.34
N ALA A 436 19.77 -8.12 -11.52
CA ALA A 436 18.79 -7.50 -12.40
C ALA A 436 18.39 -6.08 -11.94
N VAL A 437 18.39 -5.81 -10.64
CA VAL A 437 18.20 -4.45 -10.10
C VAL A 437 19.40 -3.57 -10.42
N LYS A 438 20.62 -4.09 -10.21
CA LYS A 438 21.87 -3.37 -10.49
C LYS A 438 22.03 -3.00 -11.97
N GLU A 439 21.64 -3.91 -12.86
CA GLU A 439 21.67 -3.74 -14.31
C GLU A 439 20.39 -3.09 -14.87
N MET A 440 19.50 -2.59 -14.01
CA MET A 440 18.27 -1.85 -14.37
C MET A 440 17.22 -2.65 -15.19
N TRP A 441 17.26 -3.99 -15.14
CA TRP A 441 16.26 -4.87 -15.74
C TRP A 441 14.99 -4.99 -14.89
N LEU A 442 15.09 -4.70 -13.58
CA LEU A 442 13.99 -4.77 -12.63
C LEU A 442 13.94 -3.48 -11.79
N PRO A 443 12.78 -2.81 -11.68
CA PRO A 443 12.63 -1.63 -10.83
C PRO A 443 13.00 -1.92 -9.37
N TYR A 444 13.64 -0.95 -8.71
CA TYR A 444 14.17 -1.10 -7.36
C TYR A 444 13.12 -1.59 -6.36
N GLU A 445 11.90 -1.03 -6.39
CA GLU A 445 10.83 -1.39 -5.45
C GLU A 445 10.37 -2.84 -5.62
N ALA A 446 10.30 -3.32 -6.86
CA ALA A 446 9.93 -4.71 -7.15
C ALA A 446 11.06 -5.66 -6.77
N GLY A 447 12.30 -5.31 -7.10
CA GLY A 447 13.49 -6.06 -6.72
C GLY A 447 13.63 -6.22 -5.21
N GLN A 448 13.46 -5.14 -4.45
CA GLN A 448 13.51 -5.18 -2.99
C GLN A 448 12.48 -6.16 -2.42
N ARG A 449 11.23 -6.14 -2.90
CA ARG A 449 10.19 -7.10 -2.46
C ARG A 449 10.54 -8.53 -2.79
N PHE A 450 10.99 -8.81 -4.01
CA PHE A 450 11.35 -10.17 -4.43
C PHE A 450 12.54 -10.72 -3.64
N MET A 451 13.54 -9.88 -3.34
CA MET A 451 14.65 -10.24 -2.47
C MET A 451 14.16 -10.56 -1.04
N GLU A 452 13.28 -9.73 -0.46
CA GLU A 452 12.68 -9.99 0.85
C GLU A 452 11.93 -11.34 0.85
N PHE A 453 11.10 -11.62 -0.16
CA PHE A 453 10.37 -12.89 -0.29
C PHE A 453 11.30 -14.11 -0.40
N GLN A 454 12.38 -14.00 -1.18
CA GLN A 454 13.36 -15.08 -1.33
C GLN A 454 14.15 -15.32 -0.04
N VAL A 455 14.63 -14.25 0.60
CA VAL A 455 15.39 -14.35 1.86
C VAL A 455 14.58 -15.04 2.95
N VAL A 456 13.32 -14.65 3.16
CA VAL A 456 12.50 -15.26 4.20
C VAL A 456 12.07 -16.70 3.90
N THR A 457 12.15 -17.13 2.64
CA THR A 457 11.89 -18.52 2.21
C THR A 457 13.15 -19.37 2.09
N GLY A 458 14.31 -18.89 2.56
CA GLY A 458 15.53 -19.68 2.69
C GLY A 458 16.77 -19.10 2.00
N GLY A 459 16.69 -17.93 1.37
CA GLY A 459 17.84 -17.26 0.74
C GLY A 459 17.58 -16.82 -0.69
N LEU A 460 18.48 -15.99 -1.23
CA LEU A 460 18.38 -15.44 -2.59
C LEU A 460 18.55 -16.54 -3.62
N TYR A 461 17.75 -16.51 -4.69
CA TYR A 461 17.81 -17.54 -5.71
C TYR A 461 18.91 -17.25 -6.74
N ASP A 462 19.76 -18.23 -6.99
CA ASP A 462 20.75 -18.25 -8.06
C ASP A 462 20.19 -19.06 -9.24
N PRO A 463 19.76 -18.39 -10.32
CA PRO A 463 19.22 -19.07 -11.50
C PRO A 463 20.27 -19.78 -12.35
N GLU A 464 21.57 -19.48 -12.19
CA GLU A 464 22.66 -20.18 -12.89
C GLU A 464 22.97 -21.51 -12.20
N MET A 465 22.98 -21.49 -10.86
CA MET A 465 23.17 -22.69 -10.04
C MET A 465 21.88 -23.54 -9.92
N GLY A 466 20.71 -22.92 -10.09
CA GLY A 466 19.41 -23.56 -9.81
C GLY A 466 19.19 -23.81 -8.31
N GLY A 467 19.73 -22.94 -7.45
CA GLY A 467 19.75 -23.14 -6.00
C GLY A 467 19.70 -21.83 -5.22
N ARG A 468 19.51 -21.91 -3.90
CA ARG A 468 19.49 -20.73 -3.02
C ARG A 468 20.88 -20.44 -2.45
N ARG A 469 21.22 -19.16 -2.33
CA ARG A 469 22.43 -18.65 -1.70
C ARG A 469 22.10 -17.87 -0.43
N THR A 470 23.02 -17.90 0.51
CA THR A 470 22.94 -17.08 1.72
C THR A 470 23.22 -15.61 1.39
N ILE A 471 22.86 -14.71 2.31
CA ILE A 471 23.16 -13.28 2.16
C ILE A 471 24.68 -13.06 2.16
N GLU A 472 25.41 -13.83 2.97
CA GLU A 472 26.87 -13.77 3.05
C GLU A 472 27.54 -14.14 1.73
N ASP A 473 27.02 -15.16 1.03
CA ASP A 473 27.54 -15.54 -0.28
C ASP A 473 27.19 -14.49 -1.34
N ALA A 474 25.98 -13.93 -1.30
CA ALA A 474 25.59 -12.83 -2.18
C ALA A 474 26.48 -11.58 -2.00
N LEU A 475 26.91 -11.27 -0.77
CA LEU A 475 27.87 -10.19 -0.50
C LEU A 475 29.25 -10.49 -1.10
N LYS A 476 29.76 -11.72 -0.93
CA LYS A 476 31.05 -12.14 -1.50
C LYS A 476 31.06 -12.10 -3.03
N MET A 477 29.93 -12.43 -3.65
CA MET A 477 29.76 -12.39 -5.10
C MET A 477 29.46 -10.99 -5.65
N GLY A 478 29.35 -9.98 -4.79
CA GLY A 478 29.08 -8.60 -5.19
C GLY A 478 27.66 -8.37 -5.73
N TRP A 479 26.72 -9.26 -5.40
CA TRP A 479 25.30 -9.13 -5.73
C TRP A 479 24.63 -8.05 -4.89
N LEU A 480 25.07 -7.92 -3.64
CA LEU A 480 24.59 -6.93 -2.67
C LEU A 480 25.75 -6.11 -2.14
N ASP A 481 25.47 -4.86 -1.75
CA ASP A 481 26.36 -4.10 -0.88
C ASP A 481 26.09 -4.43 0.60
N GLY A 482 27.01 -4.08 1.49
CA GLY A 482 26.88 -4.38 2.92
C GLY A 482 25.60 -3.80 3.55
N ARG A 483 25.13 -2.67 3.02
CA ARG A 483 23.93 -1.99 3.51
C ARG A 483 22.64 -2.72 3.09
N ALA A 484 22.54 -3.15 1.84
CA ALA A 484 21.41 -3.95 1.36
C ALA A 484 21.38 -5.33 2.02
N GLY A 485 22.55 -5.95 2.23
CA GLY A 485 22.66 -7.20 3.00
C GLY A 485 22.09 -7.06 4.42
N GLN A 486 22.51 -6.04 5.16
CA GLN A 486 22.00 -5.76 6.51
C GLN A 486 20.50 -5.48 6.53
N LYS A 487 20.00 -4.70 5.55
CA LYS A 487 18.58 -4.36 5.42
C LYS A 487 17.71 -5.59 5.13
N LEU A 488 18.19 -6.52 4.31
CA LEU A 488 17.48 -7.76 4.01
C LEU A 488 17.50 -8.75 5.18
N GLN A 489 18.56 -8.73 6.01
CA GLN A 489 18.68 -9.62 7.16
C GLN A 489 17.83 -9.15 8.36
N ASP A 490 17.74 -7.84 8.60
CA ASP A 490 16.94 -7.31 9.70
C ASP A 490 15.47 -7.11 9.28
N THR A 491 14.63 -8.01 9.78
CA THR A 491 13.17 -8.03 9.57
C THR A 491 12.45 -6.74 9.94
N LYS A 492 13.04 -5.86 10.78
CA LYS A 492 12.45 -4.55 11.13
C LYS A 492 12.40 -3.59 9.95
N TYR A 493 13.28 -3.77 8.97
CA TYR A 493 13.34 -2.95 7.76
C TYR A 493 12.57 -3.56 6.59
N HIS A 494 11.96 -4.74 6.76
CA HIS A 494 11.12 -5.35 5.73
C HIS A 494 9.87 -4.52 5.53
N THR A 495 9.51 -4.31 4.27
CA THR A 495 8.44 -3.36 3.95
C THR A 495 7.08 -4.00 4.22
N LYS A 496 6.19 -3.28 4.93
CA LYS A 496 4.83 -3.75 5.26
C LYS A 496 3.86 -3.61 4.09
N ASN A 497 4.08 -4.44 3.07
CA ASN A 497 3.37 -4.38 1.79
C ASN A 497 2.07 -5.20 1.72
N LEU A 498 1.72 -5.94 2.78
CA LEU A 498 0.51 -6.76 2.83
C LEU A 498 -0.52 -6.16 3.79
N THR A 499 -1.79 -6.38 3.51
CA THR A 499 -2.86 -6.20 4.49
C THR A 499 -3.21 -7.57 5.07
N CYS A 500 -3.06 -7.76 6.38
CA CYS A 500 -3.39 -9.02 7.04
C CYS A 500 -4.88 -9.36 6.82
N PRO A 501 -5.24 -10.50 6.21
CA PRO A 501 -6.65 -10.82 5.94
C PRO A 501 -7.48 -11.02 7.20
N LYS A 502 -6.86 -11.38 8.34
CA LYS A 502 -7.51 -11.57 9.63
C LYS A 502 -7.61 -10.28 10.46
N SER A 503 -6.50 -9.54 10.60
CA SER A 503 -6.47 -8.33 11.47
C SER A 503 -6.73 -7.02 10.73
N LYS A 504 -6.67 -7.04 9.40
CA LYS A 504 -6.77 -5.88 8.47
C LYS A 504 -5.67 -4.82 8.63
N LEU A 505 -4.59 -5.13 9.35
CA LEU A 505 -3.43 -4.24 9.53
C LEU A 505 -2.36 -4.48 8.47
N LYS A 506 -1.52 -3.46 8.24
CA LYS A 506 -0.35 -3.60 7.39
C LYS A 506 0.72 -4.47 8.06
N ILE A 507 1.16 -5.51 7.35
CA ILE A 507 2.16 -6.46 7.82
C ILE A 507 3.22 -6.71 6.73
N SER A 508 4.41 -7.11 7.16
CA SER A 508 5.45 -7.61 6.24
C SER A 508 5.14 -9.05 5.81
N TYR A 509 5.76 -9.52 4.72
CA TYR A 509 5.60 -10.91 4.30
C TYR A 509 6.20 -11.91 5.31
N LYS A 510 7.26 -11.50 6.04
CA LYS A 510 7.80 -12.28 7.16
C LYS A 510 6.78 -12.44 8.28
N GLU A 511 6.16 -11.35 8.72
CA GLU A 511 5.11 -11.37 9.74
C GLU A 511 3.93 -12.26 9.28
N ALA A 512 3.59 -12.26 7.99
CA ALA A 512 2.56 -13.14 7.44
C ALA A 512 2.95 -14.63 7.50
N LEU A 513 4.21 -14.97 7.18
CA LEU A 513 4.74 -16.33 7.27
C LEU A 513 4.80 -16.83 8.72
N ASP A 514 5.15 -15.98 9.68
CA ASP A 514 5.22 -16.36 11.09
C ASP A 514 3.85 -16.68 11.69
N ASN A 515 2.78 -16.14 11.10
CA ASN A 515 1.40 -16.32 11.55
C ASN A 515 0.59 -17.27 10.66
N CYS A 516 1.23 -18.05 9.78
CA CYS A 516 0.54 -19.00 8.91
C CYS A 516 0.23 -20.32 9.62
N LEU A 517 -0.87 -20.95 9.23
CA LEU A 517 -1.18 -22.35 9.53
C LEU A 517 -0.50 -23.24 8.50
N THR A 518 -0.09 -24.45 8.87
CA THR A 518 0.44 -25.44 7.89
C THR A 518 -0.50 -26.63 7.87
N GLU A 519 -0.94 -27.03 6.67
CA GLU A 519 -1.75 -28.23 6.49
C GLU A 519 -0.87 -29.48 6.52
N GLU A 520 -1.18 -30.45 7.38
CA GLU A 520 -0.35 -31.66 7.56
C GLU A 520 -0.31 -32.57 6.33
N SER A 521 -1.39 -32.62 5.54
CA SER A 521 -1.51 -33.52 4.39
C SER A 521 -0.73 -33.05 3.17
N THR A 522 -0.70 -31.74 2.91
CA THR A 522 -0.07 -31.15 1.71
C THR A 522 1.18 -30.33 2.03
N GLY A 523 1.40 -29.95 3.29
CA GLY A 523 2.44 -29.01 3.70
C GLY A 523 2.16 -27.55 3.33
N VAL A 524 0.97 -27.23 2.80
CA VAL A 524 0.63 -25.87 2.36
C VAL A 524 0.51 -24.94 3.56
N LYS A 525 1.23 -23.82 3.49
CA LYS A 525 1.08 -22.70 4.41
C LYS A 525 -0.13 -21.85 4.04
N MET A 526 -1.00 -21.59 5.01
CA MET A 526 -2.26 -20.89 4.84
C MET A 526 -2.32 -19.67 5.76
N LEU A 527 -2.64 -18.52 5.19
CA LEU A 527 -2.87 -17.32 5.99
C LEU A 527 -4.35 -17.25 6.38
N GLN A 528 -4.63 -17.02 7.66
CA GLN A 528 -6.01 -16.91 8.13
C GLN A 528 -6.67 -15.63 7.60
N ALA A 529 -7.92 -15.74 7.18
CA ALA A 529 -8.76 -14.62 6.76
C ALA A 529 -10.12 -14.67 7.45
N SER A 530 -10.70 -13.49 7.70
CA SER A 530 -12.08 -13.35 8.15
C SER A 530 -12.72 -12.15 7.47
N SER A 531 -14.02 -12.25 7.25
CA SER A 531 -14.92 -11.20 6.79
C SER A 531 -14.90 -9.97 7.70
N VAL A 532 -14.69 -10.19 9.00
CA VAL A 532 -14.60 -9.17 10.05
C VAL A 532 -13.20 -9.18 10.65
N SER A 533 -12.64 -8.02 10.99
CA SER A 533 -11.30 -8.04 11.62
C SER A 533 -11.37 -8.73 12.97
N SER A 534 -10.42 -9.63 13.24
CA SER A 534 -10.23 -10.21 14.57
C SER A 534 -9.79 -9.17 15.63
N ARG A 535 -9.53 -7.92 15.22
CA ARG A 535 -9.25 -6.77 16.10
C ARG A 535 -10.40 -5.75 16.15
N GLY A 536 -11.61 -6.12 15.70
CA GLY A 536 -12.80 -5.26 15.79
C GLY A 536 -12.86 -4.12 14.76
N ILE A 537 -11.90 -4.03 13.84
CA ILE A 537 -11.90 -3.08 12.72
C ILE A 537 -12.84 -3.59 11.62
N SER A 538 -13.81 -2.78 11.19
CA SER A 538 -14.65 -3.14 10.03
C SER A 538 -13.76 -3.35 8.79
N SER A 539 -13.94 -4.47 8.09
CA SER A 539 -13.21 -4.74 6.86
C SER A 539 -13.61 -3.68 5.82
N PRO A 540 -12.66 -2.93 5.21
CA PRO A 540 -13.00 -2.01 4.12
C PRO A 540 -13.57 -2.71 2.87
N TYR A 541 -13.64 -4.04 2.89
CA TYR A 541 -14.06 -4.90 1.79
C TYR A 541 -15.45 -5.52 2.01
N ASN A 542 -16.07 -5.34 3.19
CA ASN A 542 -17.35 -5.96 3.52
C ASN A 542 -18.45 -4.90 3.66
N VAL A 543 -18.89 -4.33 2.54
CA VAL A 543 -19.94 -3.29 2.51
C VAL A 543 -21.34 -3.91 2.77
N ALA A 544 -21.47 -5.23 2.86
CA ALA A 544 -22.75 -5.92 3.00
C ALA A 544 -23.00 -6.63 4.35
N SER A 545 -22.02 -6.70 5.25
CA SER A 545 -22.15 -7.47 6.49
C SER A 545 -21.91 -6.62 7.74
N ALA A 546 -22.81 -5.66 7.98
CA ALA A 546 -22.98 -5.11 9.31
C ALA A 546 -23.60 -6.20 10.23
N PRO A 547 -23.10 -6.43 11.45
CA PRO A 547 -23.76 -7.28 12.42
C PRO A 547 -24.98 -6.53 12.96
N GLY A 548 -26.14 -6.75 12.36
CA GLY A 548 -27.37 -6.11 12.83
C GLY A 548 -28.57 -6.31 11.92
N SER A 549 -29.06 -7.54 11.77
CA SER A 549 -30.46 -7.86 11.46
C SER A 549 -30.72 -9.37 11.44
N THR A 550 -31.07 -9.97 12.57
CA THR A 550 -32.20 -10.94 12.59
C THR A 550 -32.86 -10.90 13.96
N THR A 551 -34.05 -10.31 13.95
CA THR A 551 -35.12 -10.40 14.93
C THR A 551 -35.33 -11.82 15.42
N GLY A 552 -35.46 -11.99 16.74
CA GLY A 552 -35.75 -13.26 17.36
C GLY A 552 -37.11 -13.84 16.97
N SER A 553 -37.15 -15.16 16.81
CA SER A 553 -38.32 -15.98 17.15
C SER A 553 -37.84 -17.38 17.53
N ARG A 554 -38.10 -17.74 18.79
CA ARG A 554 -38.04 -19.10 19.31
C ARG A 554 -38.99 -20.00 18.50
N SER A 555 -38.52 -21.19 18.12
CA SER A 555 -39.20 -22.45 18.47
C SER A 555 -38.31 -23.63 18.10
N GLY A 556 -37.96 -24.43 19.10
CA GLY A 556 -37.27 -25.68 18.90
C GLY A 556 -38.21 -26.81 18.48
N SER A 557 -37.58 -27.85 17.95
CA SER A 557 -37.95 -29.27 18.00
C SER A 557 -38.51 -29.93 16.73
N ARG A 558 -37.72 -30.91 16.28
CA ARG A 558 -38.09 -32.21 15.66
C ARG A 558 -38.22 -32.30 14.13
N ARG A 559 -37.09 -32.70 13.55
CA ARG A 559 -36.90 -33.92 12.77
C ARG A 559 -38.05 -34.96 12.89
N SER A 560 -38.78 -35.25 11.80
CA SER A 560 -39.04 -36.61 11.31
C SER A 560 -39.90 -36.62 10.03
N SER A 561 -39.44 -37.43 9.09
CA SER A 561 -40.05 -37.89 7.83
C SER A 561 -41.46 -38.48 7.91
N ARG A 562 -42.28 -38.35 6.84
CA ARG A 562 -42.84 -39.46 6.01
C ARG A 562 -44.06 -39.02 5.14
N ARG A 563 -43.98 -39.43 3.85
CA ARG A 563 -45.01 -40.00 2.94
C ARG A 563 -46.37 -39.31 2.69
N ASN A 564 -46.72 -39.30 1.39
CA ASN A 564 -48.05 -39.38 0.74
C ASN A 564 -49.05 -38.25 1.07
N SER A 565 -50.00 -37.86 0.24
CA SER A 565 -50.39 -38.05 -1.16
C SER A 565 -51.65 -37.18 -1.37
N LEU A 566 -52.04 -36.92 -2.62
CA LEU A 566 -53.37 -36.50 -3.09
C LEU A 566 -53.71 -35.00 -2.97
N ASP A 567 -53.50 -34.34 -4.12
CA ASP A 567 -54.53 -33.70 -4.97
C ASP A 567 -55.91 -33.38 -4.36
N LEU A 568 -56.36 -32.13 -4.55
CA LEU A 568 -57.71 -31.71 -4.99
C LEU A 568 -57.93 -30.20 -4.80
N GLY A 569 -58.32 -29.52 -5.88
CA GLY A 569 -59.34 -28.46 -5.83
C GLY A 569 -58.89 -26.99 -5.83
N SER A 570 -58.84 -26.38 -7.02
CA SER A 570 -59.33 -25.00 -7.23
C SER A 570 -60.87 -24.98 -7.14
N PRO A 571 -61.65 -23.84 -7.16
CA PRO A 571 -61.32 -22.54 -7.78
C PRO A 571 -62.03 -21.26 -7.20
N ILE A 572 -61.97 -20.15 -7.96
CA ILE A 572 -62.89 -18.96 -8.03
C ILE A 572 -62.58 -17.81 -7.03
N SER A 573 -61.99 -16.69 -7.48
CA SER A 573 -62.58 -15.47 -8.12
C SER A 573 -63.27 -14.50 -7.15
N SER A 574 -62.74 -13.27 -7.04
CA SER A 574 -63.43 -12.06 -7.50
C SER A 574 -62.70 -10.77 -7.09
N SER A 575 -62.54 -9.92 -8.10
CA SER A 575 -62.17 -8.51 -8.09
C SER A 575 -63.16 -7.61 -7.36
N VAL A 576 -62.73 -6.52 -6.71
CA VAL A 576 -63.29 -5.16 -6.87
C VAL A 576 -62.25 -4.10 -6.51
N SER A 577 -62.02 -3.16 -7.43
CA SER A 577 -61.32 -1.89 -7.26
C SER A 577 -62.24 -0.79 -6.70
N ARG A 578 -61.71 0.17 -5.93
CA ARG A 578 -61.75 1.60 -6.30
C ARG A 578 -61.06 2.55 -5.30
N TYR A 579 -60.44 3.56 -5.90
CA TYR A 579 -59.84 4.78 -5.37
C TYR A 579 -60.87 5.77 -4.78
N SER A 580 -60.39 6.64 -3.88
CA SER A 580 -60.86 8.05 -3.82
C SER A 580 -59.78 8.98 -3.26
N ILE A 581 -59.68 10.14 -3.91
CA ILE A 581 -58.69 11.21 -3.81
C ILE A 581 -59.22 12.36 -2.93
N SER A 582 -58.26 13.18 -2.49
CA SER A 582 -58.22 14.45 -1.74
C SER A 582 -59.37 15.47 -1.83
N SER A 583 -59.43 16.33 -0.80
CA SER A 583 -59.68 17.77 -0.96
C SER A 583 -59.19 18.61 0.24
N PHE A 584 -58.55 19.73 -0.11
CA PHE A 584 -58.09 20.85 0.70
C PHE A 584 -59.22 21.61 1.41
N ASN A 585 -58.89 22.37 2.46
CA ASN A 585 -59.53 23.66 2.75
C ASN A 585 -58.60 24.61 3.52
N SER A 586 -58.60 25.87 3.09
CA SER A 586 -57.80 27.00 3.58
C SER A 586 -58.69 28.08 4.19
N PHE A 587 -58.20 28.68 5.30
CA PHE A 587 -58.34 30.06 5.79
C PHE A 587 -59.63 30.89 5.60
N GLN A 588 -60.16 31.46 6.70
CA GLN A 588 -60.26 32.92 6.87
C GLN A 588 -60.58 33.36 8.32
N THR A 589 -60.51 34.66 8.54
CA THR A 589 -60.15 35.44 9.74
C THR A 589 -61.32 36.16 10.44
N LYS A 590 -60.99 36.81 11.58
CA LYS A 590 -61.73 37.81 12.39
C LYS A 590 -62.73 37.19 13.39
N SER A 591 -62.77 37.58 14.67
CA SER A 591 -62.56 38.89 15.29
C SER A 591 -61.86 38.81 16.65
#